data_AF-A0A6A4QA33-F1
#
_entry.id   AF-A0A6A4QA33-F1
#
_cell.length_a   1.000
_cell.length_b   1.000
_cell.length_c   1.000
_cell.angle_alpha   90.00
_cell.angle_beta   90.00
_cell.angle_gamma   90.00
#
_symmetry.space_group_name_H-M   'P 1'
#
loop_
_entity.id
_entity.type
_entity.pdbx_description
1 polymer ?
#
loop_
_entity_poly.entity_id
_entity_poly.type
_entity_poly.pdbx_seq_one_letter_code
_entity_poly.pdbx_strand_id
1 'polypeptide(L)'
;MTDETNIFASEIFSRVSRKSSGLSLYQEQEKEAALLVKKQKTYKLLDDDDGSDELMMFASKRMKKKTEVNDDDGDDEEEGILSKELEKRVRRRTSRDDDEDGSESEEERLRDQREKEELEKHLSERDEAGTRKFTDHKLTQKEKEEAIRRSNALKKGDVPASRKASKQEYYKKRVEKKVEELRGEIEDEQYLFEGVKLTEVEKRDLRYKKKIYELLTERSEEADNVNEYRMPDAYDQDGGRYSDTNAEKKMNPHAEQEAWVEYQIRKATVKYGSKNKKQVSDEYQFVFEDQIDFIKESIMDGDNVDL
;
A
#
# COMPACT_ATOMS: atom_id res chain seq x y z
N MET A 1 65.94 1.16 34.18
CA MET A 1 66.14 0.03 33.25
C MET A 1 64.84 -0.72 32.92
N THR A 2 63.65 -0.15 33.18
CA THR A 2 62.36 -0.88 33.03
C THR A 2 61.50 -0.38 31.86
N ASP A 3 61.69 0.85 31.41
CA ASP A 3 60.83 1.44 30.38
C ASP A 3 61.25 1.00 28.97
N GLU A 4 62.55 0.96 28.70
CA GLU A 4 63.11 0.43 27.45
C GLU A 4 62.74 -1.04 27.24
N THR A 5 62.74 -1.85 28.31
CA THR A 5 62.32 -3.25 28.25
C THR A 5 60.82 -3.40 28.00
N ASN A 6 60.00 -2.49 28.53
CA ASN A 6 58.55 -2.49 28.30
C ASN A 6 58.21 -2.05 26.86
N ILE A 7 58.91 -1.05 26.34
CA ILE A 7 58.79 -0.60 24.94
C ILE A 7 59.17 -1.74 24.01
N PHE A 8 60.33 -2.36 24.22
CA PHE A 8 60.80 -3.48 23.42
C PHE A 8 59.85 -4.69 23.47
N ALA A 9 59.31 -5.01 24.66
CA ALA A 9 58.32 -6.07 24.80
C ALA A 9 57.02 -5.76 24.06
N SER A 10 56.55 -4.51 24.08
CA SER A 10 55.36 -4.07 23.34
C SER A 10 55.56 -4.14 21.83
N GLU A 11 56.77 -3.81 21.36
CA GLU A 11 57.14 -3.83 19.95
C GLU A 11 57.18 -5.26 19.43
N ILE A 12 57.83 -6.18 20.15
CA ILE A 12 57.80 -7.63 19.84
C ILE A 12 56.37 -8.17 19.87
N PHE A 13 55.55 -7.76 20.85
CA PHE A 13 54.16 -8.21 20.97
C PHE A 13 53.26 -7.74 19.82
N SER A 14 53.58 -6.61 19.18
CA SER A 14 52.89 -6.09 18.00
C SER A 14 53.33 -6.75 16.70
N ARG A 15 54.61 -7.15 16.61
CA ARG A 15 55.23 -7.72 15.40
C ARG A 15 54.92 -9.21 15.19
N VAL A 16 54.37 -9.88 16.20
CA VAL A 16 53.85 -11.25 16.11
C VAL A 16 52.43 -11.21 15.54
N SER A 17 52.24 -11.77 14.34
CA SER A 17 50.92 -11.94 13.73
C SER A 17 50.07 -12.90 14.57
N ARG A 18 49.18 -12.35 15.40
CA ARG A 18 48.13 -13.16 16.04
C ARG A 18 46.99 -13.34 15.04
N LYS A 19 46.48 -14.57 14.93
CA LYS A 19 45.19 -14.81 14.29
C LYS A 19 44.17 -13.99 15.07
N SER A 20 43.54 -13.00 14.43
CA SER A 20 42.43 -12.28 15.05
C SER A 20 41.31 -13.29 15.29
N SER A 21 41.17 -13.76 16.53
CA SER A 21 39.91 -14.37 16.94
C SER A 21 38.85 -13.31 16.65
N GLY A 22 37.93 -13.61 15.72
CA GLY A 22 36.78 -12.76 15.46
C GLY A 22 36.14 -12.36 16.79
N LEU A 23 35.62 -11.14 16.85
CA LEU A 23 34.92 -10.65 18.03
C LEU A 23 33.94 -11.74 18.49
N SER A 24 33.99 -12.10 19.77
CA SER A 24 33.07 -13.10 20.30
C SER A 24 31.64 -12.65 19.99
N LEU A 25 30.74 -13.58 19.64
CA LEU A 25 29.33 -13.29 19.34
C LEU A 25 28.69 -12.42 20.44
N TYR A 26 29.15 -12.60 21.68
CA TYR A 26 28.77 -11.78 22.84
C TYR A 26 29.22 -10.31 22.74
N GLN A 27 30.44 -10.05 22.27
CA GLN A 27 30.96 -8.70 22.05
C GLN A 27 30.28 -7.98 20.88
N GLU A 28 29.84 -8.72 19.86
CA GLU A 28 29.05 -8.15 18.76
C GLU A 28 27.65 -7.72 19.26
N GLN A 29 26.99 -8.58 20.04
CA GLN A 29 25.71 -8.26 20.67
C GLN A 29 25.81 -7.07 21.62
N GLU A 30 26.87 -6.98 22.41
CA GLU A 30 27.10 -5.85 23.33
C GLU A 30 27.28 -4.53 22.57
N LYS A 31 28.02 -4.54 21.45
CA LYS A 31 28.18 -3.38 20.58
C LYS A 31 26.87 -2.98 19.91
N GLU A 32 26.11 -3.96 19.41
CA GLU A 32 24.80 -3.71 18.79
C GLU A 32 23.81 -3.11 19.79
N ALA A 33 23.73 -3.68 21.00
CA ALA A 33 22.91 -3.18 22.08
C ALA A 33 23.31 -1.76 22.50
N ALA A 34 24.61 -1.49 22.62
CA ALA A 34 25.12 -0.16 22.95
C ALA A 34 24.78 0.88 21.87
N LEU A 35 24.82 0.50 20.59
CA LEU A 35 24.38 1.35 19.48
C LEU A 35 22.87 1.61 19.51
N LEU A 36 22.08 0.60 19.86
CA LEU A 36 20.62 0.71 19.98
C LEU A 36 20.22 1.64 21.14
N VAL A 37 20.90 1.54 22.29
CA VAL A 37 20.72 2.46 23.43
C VAL A 37 21.13 3.89 23.05
N LYS A 38 22.23 4.07 22.33
CA LYS A 38 22.64 5.39 21.80
C LYS A 38 21.56 5.97 20.88
N LYS A 39 20.99 5.16 19.99
CA LYS A 39 19.85 5.56 19.13
C LYS A 39 18.61 5.90 19.95
N GLN A 40 18.25 5.09 20.95
CA GLN A 40 17.11 5.36 21.83
C GLN A 40 17.27 6.68 22.59
N LYS A 41 18.49 7.01 23.04
CA LYS A 41 18.80 8.31 23.68
C LYS A 41 18.65 9.51 22.74
N THR A 42 18.69 9.33 21.41
CA THR A 42 18.41 10.42 20.47
C THR A 42 16.92 10.75 20.36
N TYR A 43 16.04 9.84 20.79
CA TYR A 43 14.61 10.10 20.86
C TYR A 43 14.26 10.63 22.26
N LYS A 44 13.98 11.92 22.36
CA LYS A 44 13.38 12.51 23.57
C LYS A 44 11.86 12.40 23.44
N LEU A 45 11.23 11.65 24.34
CA LEU A 45 9.77 11.59 24.45
C LEU A 45 9.27 13.00 24.84
N LEU A 46 8.40 13.59 24.03
CA LEU A 46 7.70 14.84 24.36
C LEU A 46 6.66 14.51 25.43
N ASP A 47 6.68 15.25 26.54
CA ASP A 47 5.60 15.22 27.52
C ASP A 47 4.40 15.95 26.92
N ASP A 48 3.30 15.21 26.70
CA ASP A 48 2.01 15.77 26.37
C ASP A 48 1.39 16.35 27.65
N ASP A 49 1.57 17.65 27.86
CA ASP A 49 0.82 18.45 28.83
C ASP A 49 -0.19 19.33 28.08
N ASP A 50 -1.46 19.19 28.44
CA ASP A 50 -2.65 19.80 27.84
C ASP A 50 -2.73 21.32 28.04
N GLY A 51 -3.18 22.10 27.04
CA GLY A 51 -3.78 23.42 27.31
C GLY A 51 -3.71 24.52 26.23
N SER A 52 -4.82 24.66 25.48
CA SER A 52 -5.42 25.90 24.90
C SER A 52 -4.64 26.85 23.95
N ASP A 53 -5.25 27.01 22.77
CA ASP A 53 -5.45 28.19 21.90
C ASP A 53 -4.30 29.03 21.28
N GLU A 54 -4.44 29.17 19.95
CA GLU A 54 -4.17 30.29 19.04
C GLU A 54 -2.74 30.78 18.68
N LEU A 55 -2.55 30.84 17.36
CA LEU A 55 -1.93 31.91 16.53
C LEU A 55 -0.44 31.84 16.10
N MET A 56 -0.34 31.78 14.75
CA MET A 56 0.54 32.51 13.83
C MET A 56 1.91 31.95 13.39
N MET A 57 2.05 31.87 12.07
CA MET A 57 3.31 31.85 11.32
C MET A 57 4.16 33.09 11.62
N PHE A 58 5.49 32.95 11.71
CA PHE A 58 6.43 33.95 11.20
C PHE A 58 7.79 33.32 10.83
N ALA A 59 8.44 33.96 9.86
CA ALA A 59 9.55 33.49 9.07
C ALA A 59 10.96 33.78 9.64
N SER A 60 11.96 33.19 8.96
CA SER A 60 13.30 33.74 8.65
C SER A 60 14.54 33.35 9.47
N LYS A 61 15.44 32.68 8.73
CA LYS A 61 16.87 32.98 8.49
C LYS A 61 17.94 32.84 9.60
N ARG A 62 18.93 32.04 9.19
CA ARG A 62 20.41 32.18 9.32
C ARG A 62 21.02 32.08 10.72
N MET A 63 22.02 31.21 10.85
CA MET A 63 23.42 31.63 11.05
C MET A 63 24.40 30.55 10.57
N LYS A 64 25.33 30.95 9.68
CA LYS A 64 26.60 30.26 9.42
C LYS A 64 27.59 30.73 10.51
N LYS A 65 28.40 29.82 11.05
CA LYS A 65 29.69 30.18 11.67
C LYS A 65 30.76 29.19 11.22
N LYS A 66 31.87 29.78 10.76
CA LYS A 66 33.08 29.21 10.17
C LYS A 66 34.23 29.58 11.12
N THR A 67 35.19 28.67 11.35
CA THR A 67 36.57 28.90 11.84
C THR A 67 37.29 27.55 11.69
N GLU A 68 38.10 27.32 10.65
CA GLU A 68 39.52 27.71 10.44
C GLU A 68 40.53 26.81 11.14
N VAL A 69 41.31 26.06 10.36
CA VAL A 69 42.73 25.72 10.60
C VAL A 69 43.44 25.72 9.23
N ASN A 70 44.62 26.35 9.21
CA ASN A 70 45.51 26.63 8.06
C ASN A 70 46.23 25.40 7.52
N ASP A 71 46.71 25.58 6.29
CA ASP A 71 47.55 24.72 5.45
C ASP A 71 48.93 24.38 6.06
N ASP A 72 49.43 23.18 5.76
CA ASP A 72 50.85 22.91 5.47
C ASP A 72 50.97 21.68 4.54
N ASP A 73 51.84 21.81 3.54
CA ASP A 73 52.04 20.96 2.35
C ASP A 73 52.75 19.62 2.62
N GLY A 74 52.43 18.60 1.83
CA GLY A 74 53.23 17.37 1.72
C GLY A 74 52.56 16.21 0.96
N ASP A 75 52.92 16.04 -0.32
CA ASP A 75 53.02 14.80 -1.12
C ASP A 75 53.17 13.51 -0.27
N ASP A 76 52.71 12.31 -0.62
CA ASP A 76 52.39 11.70 -1.91
C ASP A 76 51.69 10.35 -1.62
N GLU A 77 50.88 9.91 -2.57
CA GLU A 77 50.56 8.51 -2.93
C GLU A 77 50.33 7.44 -1.84
N GLU A 78 49.06 7.03 -1.64
CA GLU A 78 48.59 5.63 -1.54
C GLU A 78 47.15 5.63 -1.00
N GLU A 79 46.12 5.62 -1.84
CA GLU A 79 44.72 5.19 -1.52
C GLU A 79 43.86 5.36 -2.80
N GLY A 80 44.00 4.43 -3.75
CA GLY A 80 43.30 4.49 -5.04
C GLY A 80 43.15 3.17 -5.78
N ILE A 81 43.35 2.02 -5.12
CA ILE A 81 43.48 0.72 -5.81
C ILE A 81 42.21 -0.15 -5.69
N LEU A 82 41.25 0.14 -4.81
CA LEU A 82 40.15 -0.80 -4.53
C LEU A 82 38.85 -0.60 -5.33
N SER A 83 38.67 0.50 -6.06
CA SER A 83 37.39 0.79 -6.74
C SER A 83 37.39 0.61 -8.26
N LYS A 84 38.53 0.26 -8.89
CA LYS A 84 38.64 0.11 -10.36
C LYS A 84 38.66 -1.34 -10.88
N GLU A 85 38.69 -2.34 -9.99
CA GLU A 85 38.81 -3.76 -10.35
C GLU A 85 37.45 -4.47 -10.57
N LEU A 86 36.31 -3.89 -10.12
CA LEU A 86 35.01 -4.57 -10.18
C LEU A 86 34.21 -4.35 -11.48
N GLU A 87 34.60 -3.43 -12.36
CA GLU A 87 33.85 -3.12 -13.59
C GLU A 87 34.46 -3.71 -14.89
N LYS A 88 35.46 -4.59 -14.79
CA LYS A 88 36.09 -5.22 -15.95
C LYS A 88 36.19 -6.74 -15.85
N ARG A 89 35.03 -7.42 -15.82
CA ARG A 89 34.90 -8.82 -16.26
C ARG A 89 33.42 -9.20 -16.35
N VAL A 90 32.81 -9.05 -17.54
CA VAL A 90 31.92 -10.03 -18.21
C VAL A 90 31.65 -9.49 -19.62
N ARG A 91 32.55 -9.79 -20.55
CA ARG A 91 32.23 -9.88 -21.98
C ARG A 91 32.78 -11.21 -22.46
N ARG A 92 32.02 -12.29 -22.24
CA ARG A 92 32.12 -13.49 -23.06
C ARG A 92 30.85 -13.60 -23.89
N ARG A 93 31.09 -13.59 -25.19
CA ARG A 93 30.16 -13.95 -26.25
C ARG A 93 29.66 -15.37 -26.00
N THR A 94 28.36 -15.57 -25.97
CA THR A 94 27.75 -16.79 -26.52
C THR A 94 27.14 -16.38 -27.85
N SER A 95 27.47 -17.12 -28.90
CA SER A 95 26.93 -16.95 -30.24
C SER A 95 26.28 -18.27 -30.66
N ARG A 96 25.09 -18.14 -31.25
CA ARG A 96 24.45 -19.07 -32.21
C ARG A 96 23.75 -20.31 -31.63
N ASP A 97 22.45 -20.39 -31.93
CA ASP A 97 21.53 -21.54 -32.01
C ASP A 97 22.02 -22.91 -31.50
N ASP A 98 21.35 -23.41 -30.46
CA ASP A 98 20.67 -24.71 -30.51
C ASP A 98 19.48 -24.61 -29.54
N ASP A 99 18.28 -24.47 -30.08
CA ASP A 99 17.05 -24.86 -29.39
C ASP A 99 17.10 -26.39 -29.23
N GLU A 100 16.63 -26.91 -28.09
CA GLU A 100 16.35 -28.34 -27.81
C GLU A 100 17.26 -29.12 -26.83
N ASP A 101 17.71 -28.51 -25.71
CA ASP A 101 18.08 -29.27 -24.49
C ASP A 101 18.11 -28.40 -23.19
N GLY A 102 17.05 -27.62 -22.94
CA GLY A 102 16.96 -26.71 -21.78
C GLY A 102 16.33 -27.32 -20.52
N SER A 103 15.82 -28.55 -20.59
CA SER A 103 15.00 -29.14 -19.54
C SER A 103 15.82 -29.75 -18.40
N GLU A 104 16.99 -30.33 -18.68
CA GLU A 104 17.82 -30.98 -17.64
C GLU A 104 18.53 -29.95 -16.73
N SER A 105 18.93 -28.79 -17.26
CA SER A 105 19.63 -27.75 -16.49
C SER A 105 18.72 -27.03 -15.47
N GLU A 106 17.44 -26.86 -15.77
CA GLU A 106 16.49 -26.31 -14.82
C GLU A 106 16.13 -27.33 -13.73
N GLU A 107 16.04 -28.61 -14.10
CA GLU A 107 15.76 -29.69 -13.17
C GLU A 107 16.92 -29.93 -12.18
N GLU A 108 18.16 -29.83 -12.63
CA GLU A 108 19.35 -29.92 -11.77
C GLU A 108 19.38 -28.79 -10.73
N ARG A 109 19.05 -27.55 -11.13
CA ARG A 109 18.93 -26.41 -10.19
C ARG A 109 17.81 -26.59 -9.17
N LEU A 110 16.73 -27.28 -9.54
CA LEU A 110 15.63 -27.63 -8.63
C LEU A 110 16.01 -28.78 -7.70
N ARG A 111 16.90 -29.69 -8.12
CA ARG A 111 17.48 -30.71 -7.23
C ARG A 111 18.42 -30.08 -6.21
N ASP A 112 19.34 -29.22 -6.64
CA ASP A 112 20.22 -28.46 -5.74
C ASP A 112 19.44 -27.64 -4.70
N GLN A 113 18.33 -27.00 -5.09
CA GLN A 113 17.47 -26.28 -4.14
C GLN A 113 16.79 -27.22 -3.15
N ARG A 114 16.26 -28.35 -3.63
CA ARG A 114 15.64 -29.36 -2.75
C ARG A 114 16.64 -29.97 -1.78
N GLU A 115 17.83 -30.32 -2.25
CA GLU A 115 18.92 -30.85 -1.41
C GLU A 115 19.32 -29.83 -0.34
N LYS A 116 19.36 -28.54 -0.69
CA LYS A 116 19.62 -27.46 0.27
C LYS A 116 18.52 -27.33 1.33
N GLU A 117 17.26 -27.38 0.93
CA GLU A 117 16.12 -27.35 1.85
C GLU A 117 16.07 -28.60 2.75
N GLU A 118 16.43 -29.77 2.23
CA GLU A 118 16.54 -31.00 2.99
C GLU A 118 17.66 -30.94 4.03
N LEU A 119 18.83 -30.41 3.66
CA LEU A 119 19.93 -30.18 4.60
C LEU A 119 19.56 -29.16 5.68
N GLU A 120 18.85 -28.09 5.32
CA GLU A 120 18.36 -27.09 6.27
C GLU A 120 17.36 -27.69 7.26
N LYS A 121 16.41 -28.51 6.78
CA LYS A 121 15.50 -29.26 7.66
C LYS A 121 16.24 -30.20 8.59
N HIS A 122 17.21 -30.96 8.08
CA HIS A 122 17.96 -31.91 8.90
C HIS A 122 18.83 -31.21 9.95
N LEU A 123 19.39 -30.03 9.65
CA LEU A 123 20.07 -29.18 10.63
C LEU A 123 19.08 -28.61 11.67
N SER A 124 17.92 -28.11 11.23
CA SER A 124 16.87 -27.60 12.12
C SER A 124 16.35 -28.69 13.05
N GLU A 125 16.04 -29.87 12.53
CA GLU A 125 15.55 -31.01 13.31
C GLU A 125 16.60 -31.50 14.32
N ARG A 126 17.88 -31.53 13.94
CA ARG A 126 18.99 -31.86 14.84
C ARG A 126 19.13 -30.83 15.95
N ASP A 127 18.99 -29.54 15.63
CA ASP A 127 19.10 -28.44 16.59
C ASP A 127 17.84 -28.37 17.51
N GLU A 128 16.65 -28.67 16.97
CA GLU A 128 15.39 -28.80 17.71
C GLU A 128 15.39 -30.03 18.64
N ALA A 129 15.91 -31.17 18.18
CA ALA A 129 16.06 -32.36 19.01
C ALA A 129 17.15 -32.19 20.08
N GLY A 130 18.22 -31.45 19.76
CA GLY A 130 19.31 -31.12 20.69
C GLY A 130 18.91 -30.09 21.75
N THR A 131 17.91 -29.25 21.48
CA THR A 131 17.46 -28.22 22.42
C THR A 131 16.04 -28.49 22.91
N ARG A 132 15.90 -28.91 24.17
CA ARG A 132 14.59 -29.18 24.80
C ARG A 132 13.85 -27.85 25.07
N LYS A 133 13.19 -27.28 24.06
CA LYS A 133 12.43 -26.02 24.16
C LYS A 133 11.11 -26.22 24.92
N PHE A 134 11.17 -26.24 26.25
CA PHE A 134 9.96 -26.29 27.09
C PHE A 134 9.17 -24.97 27.11
N THR A 135 9.78 -23.86 26.67
CA THR A 135 9.19 -22.51 26.72
C THR A 135 8.63 -22.04 25.37
N ASP A 136 8.97 -22.72 24.28
CA ASP A 136 8.57 -22.29 22.93
C ASP A 136 7.28 -23.03 22.57
N HIS A 137 6.15 -22.43 22.95
CA HIS A 137 4.85 -22.88 22.45
C HIS A 137 4.84 -22.73 20.93
N LYS A 138 4.62 -23.83 20.20
CA LYS A 138 4.44 -23.77 18.74
C LYS A 138 3.25 -22.85 18.47
N LEU A 139 3.51 -21.67 17.90
CA LEU A 139 2.47 -20.72 17.51
C LEU A 139 1.35 -21.46 16.79
N THR A 140 0.13 -21.18 17.20
CA THR A 140 -1.09 -21.77 16.64
C THR A 140 -1.11 -21.51 15.13
N GLN A 141 -1.69 -22.40 14.33
CA GLN A 141 -1.74 -22.24 12.87
C GLN A 141 -2.23 -20.84 12.44
N LYS A 142 -3.22 -20.30 13.18
CA LYS A 142 -3.72 -18.93 13.02
C LYS A 142 -2.66 -17.85 13.29
N GLU A 143 -1.85 -17.99 14.33
CA GLU A 143 -0.80 -17.01 14.69
C GLU A 143 0.36 -17.03 13.68
N LYS A 144 0.69 -18.21 13.14
CA LYS A 144 1.70 -18.33 12.07
C LYS A 144 1.22 -17.67 10.78
N GLU A 145 -0.03 -17.91 10.39
CA GLU A 145 -0.62 -17.28 9.21
C GLU A 145 -0.72 -15.75 9.37
N GLU A 146 -1.07 -15.28 10.57
CA GLU A 146 -1.07 -13.85 10.90
C GLU A 146 0.34 -13.24 10.86
N ALA A 147 1.37 -13.94 11.35
CA ALA A 147 2.76 -13.51 11.26
C ALA A 147 3.27 -13.44 9.80
N ILE A 148 2.85 -14.38 8.96
CA ILE A 148 3.15 -14.34 7.51
C ILE A 148 2.41 -13.18 6.84
N ARG A 149 1.14 -12.92 7.18
CA ARG A 149 0.41 -11.74 6.70
C ARG A 149 1.09 -10.44 7.10
N ARG A 150 1.50 -10.30 8.37
CA ARG A 150 2.20 -9.12 8.88
C ARG A 150 3.55 -8.92 8.20
N SER A 151 4.34 -9.99 8.01
CA SER A 151 5.65 -9.89 7.34
C SER A 151 5.51 -9.55 5.85
N ASN A 152 4.50 -10.09 5.16
CA ASN A 152 4.19 -9.74 3.78
C ASN A 152 3.68 -8.30 3.64
N ALA A 153 2.87 -7.81 4.57
CA ALA A 153 2.43 -6.42 4.61
C ALA A 153 3.59 -5.45 4.86
N LEU A 154 4.52 -5.81 5.75
CA LEU A 154 5.71 -5.03 6.05
C LEU A 154 6.67 -4.97 4.85
N LYS A 155 6.88 -6.10 4.15
CA LYS A 155 7.70 -6.17 2.94
C LYS A 155 7.17 -5.32 1.79
N LYS A 156 5.85 -5.18 1.66
CA LYS A 156 5.24 -4.39 0.57
C LYS A 156 5.15 -2.89 0.87
N GLY A 157 5.38 -2.44 2.10
CA GLY A 157 5.23 -1.02 2.48
C GLY A 157 3.81 -0.47 2.21
N ASP A 158 2.83 -1.35 2.08
CA ASP A 158 1.54 -1.06 1.45
C ASP A 158 0.50 -0.70 2.50
N VAL A 159 0.82 0.34 3.28
CA VAL A 159 -0.06 0.92 4.32
C VAL A 159 -1.51 1.09 3.85
N PRO A 160 -1.84 1.56 2.62
CA PRO A 160 -3.22 1.65 2.17
C PRO A 160 -3.92 0.28 2.08
N ALA A 161 -3.23 -0.78 1.67
CA ALA A 161 -3.80 -2.13 1.62
C ALA A 161 -4.08 -2.66 3.04
N SER A 162 -3.16 -2.46 3.98
CA SER A 162 -3.37 -2.82 5.40
C SER A 162 -4.54 -2.06 6.03
N ARG A 163 -4.72 -0.76 5.71
CA ARG A 163 -5.89 0.00 6.17
C ARG A 163 -7.20 -0.57 5.61
N LYS A 164 -7.22 -0.98 4.34
CA LYS A 164 -8.40 -1.61 3.72
C LYS A 164 -8.75 -2.92 4.43
N ALA A 165 -7.77 -3.78 4.67
CA ALA A 165 -7.96 -5.03 5.40
C ALA A 165 -8.45 -4.80 6.84
N SER A 166 -7.79 -3.90 7.57
CA SER A 166 -8.19 -3.51 8.93
C SER A 166 -9.62 -2.94 8.97
N LYS A 167 -10.00 -2.11 7.99
CA LYS A 167 -11.35 -1.56 7.88
C LYS A 167 -12.39 -2.66 7.61
N GLN A 168 -12.07 -3.63 6.76
CA GLN A 168 -12.95 -4.79 6.51
C GLN A 168 -13.16 -5.61 7.79
N GLU A 169 -12.09 -5.89 8.54
CA GLU A 169 -12.19 -6.59 9.83
C GLU A 169 -13.00 -5.81 10.86
N TYR A 170 -12.79 -4.49 10.96
CA TYR A 170 -13.60 -3.62 11.81
C TYR A 170 -15.07 -3.68 11.43
N TYR A 171 -15.40 -3.66 10.13
CA TYR A 171 -16.79 -3.74 9.70
C TYR A 171 -17.44 -5.06 10.09
N LYS A 172 -16.75 -6.19 10.01
CA LYS A 172 -17.28 -7.48 10.48
C LYS A 172 -17.66 -7.41 11.97
N LYS A 173 -16.70 -7.00 12.81
CA LYS A 173 -16.93 -6.81 14.27
C LYS A 173 -18.02 -5.79 14.56
N ARG A 174 -18.10 -4.71 13.77
CA ARG A 174 -19.10 -3.66 13.97
C ARG A 174 -20.50 -4.12 13.57
N VAL A 175 -20.61 -4.94 12.52
CA VAL A 175 -21.86 -5.58 12.10
C VAL A 175 -22.33 -6.54 13.18
N GLU A 176 -21.47 -7.44 13.66
CA GLU A 176 -21.78 -8.36 14.77
C GLU A 176 -22.31 -7.60 16.00
N LYS A 177 -21.56 -6.59 16.45
CA LYS A 177 -22.00 -5.73 17.56
C LYS A 177 -23.35 -5.05 17.30
N LYS A 178 -23.64 -4.63 16.06
CA LYS A 178 -24.94 -4.03 15.73
C LYS A 178 -26.10 -5.03 15.69
N VAL A 179 -25.83 -6.28 15.30
CA VAL A 179 -26.82 -7.37 15.39
C VAL A 179 -27.15 -7.65 16.84
N GLU A 180 -26.14 -7.72 17.72
CA GLU A 180 -26.32 -7.92 19.15
C GLU A 180 -27.09 -6.77 19.81
N GLU A 181 -26.74 -5.52 19.48
CA GLU A 181 -27.49 -4.33 19.93
C GLU A 181 -28.96 -4.41 19.47
N LEU A 182 -29.24 -4.80 18.21
CA LEU A 182 -30.60 -4.96 17.70
C LEU A 182 -31.37 -6.08 18.42
N ARG A 183 -30.70 -7.20 18.74
CA ARG A 183 -31.26 -8.30 19.52
C ARG A 183 -31.66 -7.83 20.92
N GLY A 184 -30.77 -7.09 21.58
CA GLY A 184 -31.03 -6.49 22.89
C GLY A 184 -32.22 -5.52 22.86
N GLU A 185 -32.29 -4.63 21.85
CA GLU A 185 -33.44 -3.72 21.69
C GLU A 185 -34.77 -4.48 21.56
N ILE A 186 -34.80 -5.61 20.83
CA ILE A 186 -36.01 -6.43 20.69
C ILE A 186 -36.38 -7.07 22.03
N GLU A 187 -35.40 -7.63 22.75
CA GLU A 187 -35.63 -8.27 24.06
C GLU A 187 -36.11 -7.25 25.10
N ASP A 188 -35.49 -6.07 25.14
CA ASP A 188 -35.85 -4.98 26.04
C ASP A 188 -37.26 -4.46 25.76
N GLU A 189 -37.63 -4.26 24.49
CA GLU A 189 -38.99 -3.85 24.13
C GLU A 189 -40.03 -4.91 24.54
N GLN A 190 -39.71 -6.20 24.36
CA GLN A 190 -40.60 -7.28 24.78
C GLN A 190 -40.77 -7.34 26.29
N TYR A 191 -39.69 -7.16 27.04
CA TYR A 191 -39.69 -7.19 28.50
C TYR A 191 -40.35 -5.94 29.10
N LEU A 192 -39.98 -4.75 28.63
CA LEU A 192 -40.46 -3.48 29.18
C LEU A 192 -41.96 -3.26 28.93
N PHE A 193 -42.48 -3.73 27.80
CA PHE A 193 -43.88 -3.57 27.42
C PHE A 193 -44.71 -4.85 27.61
N GLU A 194 -44.20 -5.84 28.35
CA GLU A 194 -44.98 -7.03 28.68
C GLU A 194 -46.24 -6.63 29.47
N GLY A 195 -47.42 -6.97 28.93
CA GLY A 195 -48.72 -6.63 29.54
C GLY A 195 -49.28 -5.25 29.18
N VAL A 196 -48.54 -4.40 28.47
CA VAL A 196 -49.03 -3.10 27.97
C VAL A 196 -49.56 -3.24 26.55
N LYS A 197 -50.68 -2.58 26.23
CA LYS A 197 -51.20 -2.53 24.86
C LYS A 197 -50.35 -1.61 24.01
N LEU A 198 -49.40 -2.17 23.26
CA LEU A 198 -48.61 -1.45 22.27
C LEU A 198 -49.53 -0.80 21.21
N THR A 199 -49.21 0.45 20.86
CA THR A 199 -49.81 1.17 19.75
C THR A 199 -49.49 0.48 18.42
N GLU A 200 -50.26 0.78 17.37
CA GLU A 200 -49.99 0.16 16.07
C GLU A 200 -48.65 0.56 15.48
N VAL A 201 -48.15 1.76 15.80
CA VAL A 201 -46.85 2.26 15.33
C VAL A 201 -45.75 1.43 15.97
N GLU A 202 -45.75 1.30 17.30
CA GLU A 202 -44.77 0.48 18.03
C GLU A 202 -44.80 -0.98 17.58
N LYS A 203 -45.99 -1.55 17.30
CA LYS A 203 -46.10 -2.90 16.73
C LYS A 203 -45.50 -3.02 15.34
N ARG A 204 -45.60 -1.98 14.49
CA ARG A 204 -44.96 -1.98 13.16
C ARG A 204 -43.45 -1.88 13.31
N ASP A 205 -42.96 -1.05 14.22
CA ASP A 205 -41.54 -0.87 14.48
C ASP A 205 -40.89 -2.15 15.04
N LEU A 206 -41.53 -2.79 16.03
CA LEU A 206 -41.05 -4.05 16.60
C LEU A 206 -41.04 -5.17 15.55
N ARG A 207 -42.05 -5.23 14.67
CA ARG A 207 -42.07 -6.16 13.52
C ARG A 207 -40.95 -5.86 12.53
N TYR A 208 -40.68 -4.58 12.26
CA TYR A 208 -39.62 -4.17 11.35
C TYR A 208 -38.24 -4.53 11.90
N LYS A 209 -37.97 -4.27 13.19
CA LYS A 209 -36.73 -4.66 13.87
C LYS A 209 -36.52 -6.18 13.83
N LYS A 210 -37.56 -6.96 14.14
CA LYS A 210 -37.51 -8.43 14.05
C LYS A 210 -37.20 -8.92 12.64
N LYS A 211 -37.85 -8.34 11.62
CA LYS A 211 -37.60 -8.70 10.22
C LYS A 211 -36.16 -8.39 9.80
N ILE A 212 -35.60 -7.25 10.24
CA ILE A 212 -34.20 -6.91 9.97
C ILE A 212 -33.27 -7.92 10.63
N TYR A 213 -33.53 -8.28 11.88
CA TYR A 213 -32.73 -9.26 12.62
C TYR A 213 -32.72 -10.63 11.93
N GLU A 214 -33.89 -11.11 11.50
CA GLU A 214 -34.05 -12.35 10.74
C GLU A 214 -33.25 -12.32 9.43
N LEU A 215 -33.43 -11.28 8.60
CA LEU A 215 -32.69 -11.11 7.35
C LEU A 215 -31.16 -11.03 7.56
N LEU A 216 -30.69 -10.41 8.65
CA LEU A 216 -29.26 -10.39 8.96
C LEU A 216 -28.74 -11.76 9.40
N THR A 217 -29.53 -12.50 10.16
CA THR A 217 -29.19 -13.84 10.65
C THR A 217 -29.12 -14.84 9.49
N GLU A 218 -30.13 -14.86 8.63
CA GLU A 218 -30.14 -15.68 7.40
C GLU A 218 -28.91 -15.39 6.53
N ARG A 219 -28.56 -14.11 6.35
CA ARG A 219 -27.38 -13.73 5.56
C ARG A 219 -26.07 -14.23 6.17
N SER A 220 -25.93 -14.24 7.50
CA SER A 220 -24.74 -14.82 8.14
C SER A 220 -24.67 -16.33 7.94
N GLU A 221 -25.80 -17.03 8.07
CA GLU A 221 -25.87 -18.48 7.86
C GLU A 221 -25.61 -18.86 6.39
N GLU A 222 -26.14 -18.10 5.44
CA GLU A 222 -25.86 -18.27 4.01
C GLU A 222 -24.37 -18.07 3.72
N ALA A 223 -23.72 -17.07 4.33
CA ALA A 223 -22.29 -16.82 4.14
C ALA A 223 -21.42 -17.96 4.66
N ASP A 224 -21.82 -18.60 5.77
CA ASP A 224 -21.13 -19.79 6.29
C ASP A 224 -21.36 -21.02 5.38
N ASN A 225 -22.54 -21.09 4.74
CA ASN A 225 -22.89 -22.13 3.77
C ASN A 225 -22.21 -21.95 2.39
N VAL A 226 -21.57 -20.80 2.10
CA VAL A 226 -20.81 -20.58 0.84
C VAL A 226 -19.62 -21.55 0.69
N ASN A 227 -19.14 -22.14 1.79
CA ASN A 227 -18.08 -23.15 1.72
C ASN A 227 -18.57 -24.51 1.19
N GLU A 228 -19.88 -24.74 1.08
CA GLU A 228 -20.48 -25.93 0.47
C GLU A 228 -20.88 -25.63 -0.98
N TYR A 229 -20.64 -26.57 -1.90
CA TYR A 229 -21.00 -26.41 -3.30
C TYR A 229 -22.53 -26.39 -3.45
N ARG A 230 -23.12 -25.20 -3.47
CA ARG A 230 -24.54 -25.01 -3.78
C ARG A 230 -24.71 -24.82 -5.28
N MET A 231 -25.29 -25.82 -5.96
CA MET A 231 -25.78 -25.65 -7.34
C MET A 231 -26.76 -24.47 -7.35
N PRO A 232 -26.55 -23.44 -8.21
CA PRO A 232 -27.52 -22.37 -8.36
C PRO A 232 -28.90 -22.95 -8.65
N ASP A 233 -29.93 -22.34 -8.04
CA ASP A 233 -31.31 -22.72 -8.31
C ASP A 233 -31.53 -22.63 -9.84
N ALA A 234 -32.09 -23.70 -10.41
CA ALA A 234 -32.30 -23.79 -11.85
C ALA A 234 -33.23 -22.64 -12.27
N TYR A 235 -32.75 -21.83 -13.21
CA TYR A 235 -33.40 -20.63 -13.75
C TYR A 235 -34.73 -20.90 -14.49
N ASP A 236 -35.24 -22.13 -14.44
CA ASP A 236 -36.40 -22.59 -15.20
C ASP A 236 -37.73 -22.27 -14.50
N GLN A 237 -37.69 -21.86 -13.22
CA GLN A 237 -38.85 -21.35 -12.51
C GLN A 237 -38.97 -19.85 -12.79
N ASP A 238 -39.85 -19.51 -13.73
CA ASP A 238 -40.32 -18.15 -14.06
C ASP A 238 -39.48 -17.34 -15.05
N GLY A 239 -39.36 -17.83 -16.29
CA GLY A 239 -39.50 -17.01 -17.52
C GLY A 239 -38.60 -15.79 -17.72
N GLY A 240 -37.58 -15.59 -16.88
CA GLY A 240 -36.66 -14.47 -16.89
C GLY A 240 -35.59 -14.69 -17.93
N ARG A 241 -35.97 -14.64 -19.22
CA ARG A 241 -35.00 -14.27 -20.25
C ARG A 241 -34.35 -12.99 -19.74
N TYR A 242 -33.04 -13.01 -19.55
CA TYR A 242 -32.26 -11.78 -19.45
C TYR A 242 -32.47 -11.05 -20.78
N SER A 243 -33.55 -10.27 -20.87
CA SER A 243 -33.72 -9.30 -21.92
C SER A 243 -32.65 -8.28 -21.60
N ASP A 244 -31.48 -8.47 -22.22
CA ASP A 244 -30.49 -7.42 -22.32
C ASP A 244 -31.28 -6.23 -22.86
N THR A 245 -31.60 -5.26 -22.00
CA THR A 245 -32.41 -4.09 -22.36
C THR A 245 -31.71 -3.26 -23.45
N ASN A 246 -30.47 -3.64 -23.77
CA ASN A 246 -29.63 -3.13 -24.82
C ASN A 246 -29.52 -4.07 -26.04
N ALA A 247 -30.24 -5.20 -26.08
CA ALA A 247 -30.25 -6.15 -27.19
C ALA A 247 -30.76 -5.50 -28.48
N GLU A 248 -31.83 -4.70 -28.40
CA GLU A 248 -32.36 -3.95 -29.54
C GLU A 248 -31.32 -2.97 -30.09
N LYS A 249 -30.60 -2.26 -29.21
CA LYS A 249 -29.50 -1.36 -29.62
C LYS A 249 -28.34 -2.13 -30.25
N LYS A 250 -28.00 -3.34 -29.77
CA LYS A 250 -26.93 -4.17 -30.34
C LYS A 250 -27.30 -4.84 -31.67
N MET A 251 -28.58 -4.95 -32.01
CA MET A 251 -29.04 -5.49 -33.30
C MET A 251 -29.08 -4.44 -34.42
N ASN A 252 -28.85 -3.16 -34.12
CA ASN A 252 -28.79 -2.11 -35.12
C ASN A 252 -27.40 -2.08 -35.79
N PRO A 253 -27.29 -2.26 -37.13
CA PRO A 253 -26.02 -2.14 -37.86
C PRO A 253 -25.31 -0.78 -37.67
N HIS A 254 -26.05 0.24 -37.24
CA HIS A 254 -25.58 1.61 -37.02
C HIS A 254 -25.30 1.93 -35.55
N ALA A 255 -25.42 0.98 -34.62
CA ALA A 255 -25.29 1.22 -33.18
C ALA A 255 -23.94 1.85 -32.79
N GLU A 256 -22.86 1.40 -33.44
CA GLU A 256 -21.52 1.94 -33.22
C GLU A 256 -21.39 3.39 -33.73
N GLN A 257 -22.02 3.69 -34.87
CA GLN A 257 -22.04 5.02 -35.46
C GLN A 257 -22.88 5.98 -34.62
N GLU A 258 -24.05 5.54 -34.15
CA GLU A 258 -24.90 6.31 -33.25
C GLU A 258 -24.19 6.59 -31.92
N ALA A 259 -23.52 5.60 -31.33
CA ALA A 259 -22.74 5.79 -30.10
C ALA A 259 -21.57 6.79 -30.31
N TRP A 260 -20.93 6.75 -31.49
CA TRP A 260 -19.87 7.70 -31.84
C TRP A 260 -20.41 9.12 -32.03
N VAL A 261 -21.53 9.27 -32.74
CA VAL A 261 -22.22 10.56 -32.93
C VAL A 261 -22.72 11.10 -31.60
N GLU A 262 -23.35 10.26 -30.77
CA GLU A 262 -23.83 10.62 -29.43
C GLU A 262 -22.67 11.06 -28.54
N TYR A 263 -21.51 10.40 -28.61
CA TYR A 263 -20.31 10.82 -27.89
C TYR A 263 -19.84 12.22 -28.32
N GLN A 264 -19.81 12.51 -29.63
CA GLN A 264 -19.42 13.81 -30.15
C GLN A 264 -20.43 14.91 -29.79
N ILE A 265 -21.73 14.63 -29.93
CA ILE A 265 -22.81 15.53 -29.50
C ILE A 265 -22.70 15.80 -28.00
N ARG A 266 -22.54 14.76 -27.18
CA ARG A 266 -22.38 14.91 -25.74
C ARG A 266 -21.20 15.80 -25.41
N LYS A 267 -20.04 15.60 -26.08
CA LYS A 267 -18.84 16.43 -25.91
C LYS A 267 -19.08 17.89 -26.31
N ALA A 268 -19.82 18.14 -27.39
CA ALA A 268 -20.14 19.50 -27.86
C ALA A 268 -21.19 20.20 -26.97
N THR A 269 -22.14 19.44 -26.43
CA THR A 269 -23.26 19.93 -25.61
C THR A 269 -22.95 19.99 -24.11
N VAL A 270 -21.73 19.63 -23.67
CA VAL A 270 -21.34 19.76 -22.26
C VAL A 270 -21.44 21.22 -21.86
N LYS A 271 -22.45 21.56 -21.06
CA LYS A 271 -22.60 22.87 -20.44
C LYS A 271 -21.72 22.91 -19.19
N TYR A 272 -20.73 23.80 -19.18
CA TYR A 272 -19.85 24.01 -18.04
C TYR A 272 -20.43 25.13 -17.15
N GLY A 273 -20.67 24.85 -15.87
CA GLY A 273 -21.21 25.84 -14.93
C GLY A 273 -21.91 25.21 -13.72
N SER A 274 -22.28 26.04 -12.72
CA SER A 274 -23.07 25.59 -11.57
C SER A 274 -24.52 25.31 -11.97
N LYS A 275 -25.13 24.27 -11.39
CA LYS A 275 -26.52 23.85 -11.69
C LYS A 275 -27.58 24.93 -11.42
N ASN A 276 -27.22 25.97 -10.66
CA ASN A 276 -28.11 27.06 -10.25
C ASN A 276 -27.82 28.40 -10.95
N LYS A 277 -26.98 28.42 -12.01
CA LYS A 277 -26.80 29.65 -12.79
C LYS A 277 -28.11 29.92 -13.55
N LYS A 278 -28.88 30.91 -13.08
CA LYS A 278 -29.99 31.50 -13.86
C LYS A 278 -29.42 31.78 -15.25
N GLN A 279 -30.06 31.25 -16.29
CA GLN A 279 -29.72 31.66 -17.65
C GLN A 279 -29.84 33.18 -17.65
N VAL A 280 -28.70 33.85 -17.83
CA VAL A 280 -28.68 35.30 -17.95
C VAL A 280 -29.55 35.55 -19.17
N SER A 281 -30.73 36.14 -18.95
CA SER A 281 -31.63 36.58 -20.02
C SER A 281 -30.82 37.36 -21.04
N ASP A 282 -31.25 37.32 -22.30
CA ASP A 282 -30.66 37.97 -23.47
C ASP A 282 -30.65 39.52 -23.39
N GLU A 283 -30.26 40.09 -22.25
CA GLU A 283 -30.30 41.51 -21.92
C GLU A 283 -28.95 42.21 -22.16
N TYR A 284 -27.95 41.45 -22.61
CA TYR A 284 -26.69 42.00 -23.10
C TYR A 284 -26.50 41.59 -24.56
N GLN A 285 -26.81 42.51 -25.47
CA GLN A 285 -26.33 42.42 -26.85
C GLN A 285 -24.81 42.46 -26.84
N PHE A 286 -24.19 41.46 -27.46
CA PHE A 286 -22.76 41.45 -27.69
C PHE A 286 -22.43 42.57 -28.70
N VAL A 287 -22.05 43.75 -28.19
CA VAL A 287 -21.54 44.86 -28.99
C VAL A 287 -20.08 44.54 -29.29
N PHE A 288 -19.80 44.13 -30.53
CA PHE A 288 -18.43 44.08 -31.01
C PHE A 288 -17.90 45.51 -31.07
N GLU A 289 -16.88 45.83 -30.29
CA GLU A 289 -16.13 47.08 -30.40
C GLU A 289 -15.40 47.06 -31.74
N ASP A 290 -15.95 47.75 -32.75
CA ASP A 290 -15.35 48.30 -33.98
C ASP A 290 -14.00 47.72 -34.45
N GLN A 291 -13.89 46.40 -34.55
CA GLN A 291 -12.65 45.76 -35.00
C GLN A 291 -12.48 45.73 -36.51
N ILE A 292 -13.35 46.42 -37.29
CA ILE A 292 -13.25 46.40 -38.75
C ILE A 292 -13.75 47.71 -39.42
N ASP A 293 -13.20 48.86 -39.04
CA ASP A 293 -13.12 49.99 -40.01
C ASP A 293 -11.93 49.80 -40.97
N PHE A 294 -10.85 49.14 -40.51
CA PHE A 294 -9.63 48.94 -41.29
C PHE A 294 -9.78 48.03 -42.52
N ILE A 295 -10.62 46.98 -42.48
CA ILE A 295 -10.83 46.09 -43.65
C ILE A 295 -11.88 46.69 -44.60
N LYS A 296 -12.80 47.54 -44.11
CA LYS A 296 -13.79 48.20 -44.96
C LYS A 296 -13.13 49.21 -45.90
N GLU A 297 -12.14 49.95 -45.42
CA GLU A 297 -11.36 50.89 -46.25
C GLU A 297 -10.60 50.15 -47.37
N SER A 298 -9.98 49.00 -47.06
CA SER A 298 -9.25 48.18 -48.05
C SER A 298 -10.14 47.54 -49.14
N ILE A 299 -11.44 47.39 -48.90
CA ILE A 299 -12.39 46.83 -49.89
C ILE A 299 -13.11 47.95 -50.66
N MET A 300 -13.18 49.17 -50.10
CA MET A 300 -13.82 50.32 -50.76
C MET A 300 -12.83 51.18 -51.58
N ASP A 301 -11.54 51.23 -51.21
CA ASP A 301 -10.47 51.76 -52.07
C ASP A 301 -10.08 50.70 -53.09
N GLY A 302 -10.90 50.58 -54.14
CA GLY A 302 -10.59 49.81 -55.32
C GLY A 302 -9.41 50.42 -56.08
N ASP A 303 -8.24 49.80 -56.00
CA ASP A 303 -7.18 50.02 -56.97
C ASP A 303 -7.58 49.38 -58.31
N ASN A 304 -7.98 50.24 -59.27
CA ASN A 304 -7.99 49.90 -60.68
C ASN A 304 -6.55 49.64 -61.12
N VAL A 305 -6.18 48.38 -61.26
CA VAL A 305 -5.02 47.98 -62.06
C VAL A 305 -5.50 47.54 -63.44
N ASP A 306 -5.55 48.50 -64.35
CA ASP A 306 -5.41 48.22 -65.79
C ASP A 306 -3.96 47.83 -66.07
N LEU A 307 -3.81 46.76 -66.87
CA LEU A 307 -2.60 46.15 -67.47
C LEU A 307 -1.92 45.00 -66.71
#